data_AF-E8N2M4-F1
#
_entry.id   AF-E8N2M4-F1
#
_cell.length_a   1.000
_cell.length_b   1.000
_cell.length_c   1.000
_cell.angle_alpha   90.00
_cell.angle_beta   90.00
_cell.angle_gamma   90.00
#
_symmetry.space_group_name_H-M   'P 1'
#
loop_
_entity.id
_entity.type
_entity.pdbx_description
1 polymer ?
#
loop_
_entity_poly.entity_id
_entity_poly.type
_entity_poly.pdbx_seq_one_letter_code
_entity_poly.pdbx_strand_id
1 'polypeptide(L)'
;MNKINFLLDAGIFLAFLLALEPELTGLEIHEWLSVALAGTLILHLFLHWDWVVGVLKTFFCKLIHISRLKFVVDALLLVAMIAVMVSGLMISRVVLPVLGLTVPENQDWRMLHTLSADLVLWLTALHFALNWKWVVSMIKRYVVAPIASLQWRTVKPQVQPIPVEIEHNRKS
;
A
#
# COMPACT_ATOMS: atom_id res chain seq x y z
N MET A 1 -5.21 -12.88 1.90
CA MET A 1 -4.37 -11.69 2.13
C MET A 1 -4.44 -11.34 3.60
N ASN A 2 -3.31 -11.42 4.29
CA ASN A 2 -3.21 -11.26 5.74
C ASN A 2 -3.22 -9.76 6.09
N LYS A 3 -3.59 -9.42 7.34
CA LYS A 3 -3.59 -8.03 7.84
C LYS A 3 -2.23 -7.33 7.61
N ILE A 4 -1.14 -8.08 7.70
CA ILE A 4 0.23 -7.61 7.52
C ILE A 4 0.42 -7.02 6.12
N ASN A 5 -0.03 -7.71 5.06
CA ASN A 5 0.13 -7.22 3.68
C ASN A 5 -0.63 -5.91 3.49
N PHE A 6 -1.86 -5.81 3.99
CA PHE A 6 -2.63 -4.57 3.90
C PHE A 6 -1.95 -3.41 4.66
N LEU A 7 -1.39 -3.67 5.84
CA LEU A 7 -0.69 -2.65 6.61
C LEU A 7 0.62 -2.22 5.93
N LEU A 8 1.33 -3.17 5.31
CA LEU A 8 2.52 -2.93 4.52
C LEU A 8 2.21 -2.09 3.27
N ASP A 9 1.15 -2.42 2.53
CA ASP A 9 0.69 -1.63 1.38
C ASP A 9 0.30 -0.21 1.79
N ALA A 10 -0.40 -0.05 2.92
CA ALA A 10 -0.77 1.25 3.46
C ALA A 10 0.46 2.07 3.90
N GLY A 11 1.45 1.41 4.52
CA GLY A 11 2.71 2.04 4.90
C GLY A 11 3.53 2.49 3.70
N ILE A 12 3.65 1.65 2.66
CA ILE A 12 4.30 1.99 1.39
C ILE A 12 3.60 3.18 0.74
N PHE A 13 2.27 3.17 0.68
CA PHE A 13 1.50 4.26 0.08
C PHE A 13 1.72 5.58 0.84
N LEU A 14 1.70 5.56 2.17
CA LEU A 14 1.96 6.76 2.98
C LEU A 14 3.40 7.27 2.78
N ALA A 15 4.39 6.39 2.83
CA ALA A 15 5.79 6.75 2.61
C ALA A 15 6.01 7.32 1.20
N PHE A 16 5.33 6.77 0.19
CA PHE A 16 5.33 7.29 -1.18
C PHE A 16 4.76 8.71 -1.25
N LEU A 17 3.63 8.99 -0.58
CA LEU A 17 3.05 10.34 -0.54
C LEU A 17 3.99 11.36 0.12
N LEU A 18 4.68 10.96 1.19
CA LEU A 18 5.69 11.80 1.84
C LEU A 18 6.91 12.04 0.93
N ALA A 19 7.32 11.03 0.15
CA ALA A 19 8.43 11.14 -0.77
C ALA A 19 8.12 12.04 -1.99
N LEU A 20 6.85 12.18 -2.38
CA LEU A 20 6.44 13.07 -3.49
C LEU A 20 6.64 14.56 -3.21
N GLU A 21 6.73 14.96 -1.93
CA GLU A 21 6.87 16.36 -1.54
C GLU A 21 8.17 16.60 -0.75
N PRO A 22 9.33 16.71 -1.45
CA PRO A 22 10.61 16.97 -0.81
C PRO A 22 10.66 18.30 -0.05
N GLU A 23 9.83 19.28 -0.42
CA GLU A 23 9.77 20.59 0.28
C GLU A 23 9.22 20.45 1.71
N LEU A 24 8.33 19.48 1.96
CA LEU A 24 7.80 19.22 3.30
C LEU A 24 8.77 18.43 4.17
N THR A 25 9.55 17.53 3.58
CA THR A 25 10.44 16.61 4.31
C THR A 25 11.87 17.14 4.42
N GLY A 26 12.31 17.98 3.50
CA GLY A 26 13.70 18.38 3.36
C GLY A 26 14.52 17.33 2.61
N LEU A 27 15.60 17.77 1.97
CA LEU A 27 16.41 16.95 1.06
C LEU A 27 16.97 15.68 1.73
N GLU A 28 17.56 15.82 2.92
CA GLU A 28 18.16 14.68 3.63
C GLU A 28 17.13 13.61 3.96
N ILE A 29 15.97 14.01 4.48
CA ILE A 29 14.89 13.07 4.83
C ILE A 29 14.31 12.45 3.56
N HIS A 30 14.09 13.22 2.50
CA HIS A 30 13.61 12.70 1.22
C HIS A 30 14.52 11.61 0.66
N GLU A 31 15.84 11.82 0.66
CA GLU A 31 16.78 10.82 0.14
C GLU A 31 16.80 9.54 0.98
N TRP A 32 16.88 9.64 2.31
CA TRP A 32 16.85 8.47 3.20
C TRP A 32 15.50 7.74 3.15
N LEU A 33 14.39 8.48 3.12
CA LEU A 33 13.05 7.94 2.96
C LEU A 33 12.93 7.19 1.63
N SER A 34 13.48 7.76 0.55
CA SER A 34 13.46 7.13 -0.78
C SER A 34 14.27 5.84 -0.82
N VAL A 35 15.43 5.79 -0.15
CA VAL A 35 16.23 4.55 -0.01
C VAL A 35 15.47 3.50 0.80
N ALA A 36 14.88 3.88 1.93
CA ALA A 36 14.07 2.98 2.75
C ALA A 36 12.84 2.46 1.98
N LEU A 37 12.19 3.33 1.21
CA LEU A 37 11.05 2.99 0.36
C LEU A 37 11.48 2.02 -0.76
N ALA A 38 12.62 2.25 -1.40
CA ALA A 38 13.18 1.34 -2.40
C ALA A 38 13.43 -0.06 -1.83
N GLY A 39 14.09 -0.15 -0.66
CA GLY A 39 14.30 -1.42 0.03
C GLY A 39 12.98 -2.11 0.40
N THR A 40 12.01 -1.35 0.90
CA THR A 40 10.69 -1.88 1.27
C THR A 40 9.92 -2.41 0.05
N LEU A 41 9.99 -1.71 -1.09
CA LEU A 41 9.35 -2.13 -2.34
C LEU A 41 9.99 -3.38 -2.92
N ILE A 42 11.33 -3.52 -2.82
CA ILE A 42 12.02 -4.76 -3.19
C ILE A 42 11.53 -5.93 -2.33
N LEU A 43 11.47 -5.75 -1.01
CA LEU A 43 10.94 -6.77 -0.10
C LEU A 43 9.48 -7.11 -0.41
N HIS A 44 8.64 -6.11 -0.67
CA HIS A 44 7.26 -6.29 -1.10
C HIS A 44 7.19 -7.15 -2.38
N LEU A 45 8.01 -6.86 -3.38
CA LEU A 45 8.07 -7.63 -4.62
C LEU A 45 8.46 -9.09 -4.38
N PHE A 46 9.44 -9.35 -3.51
CA PHE A 46 9.83 -10.71 -3.12
C PHE A 46 8.71 -11.45 -2.39
N LEU A 47 8.02 -10.79 -1.46
CA LEU A 47 6.87 -11.38 -0.76
C LEU A 47 5.73 -11.74 -1.70
N HIS A 48 5.64 -11.04 -2.84
CA HIS A 48 4.63 -11.23 -3.86
C HIS A 48 5.18 -11.91 -5.13
N TRP A 49 6.31 -12.63 -5.03
CA TRP A 49 6.99 -13.22 -6.19
C TRP A 49 6.12 -14.16 -7.02
N ASP A 50 5.28 -15.00 -6.38
CA ASP A 50 4.36 -15.88 -7.09
C ASP A 50 3.36 -15.11 -7.96
N TRP A 51 2.91 -13.94 -7.48
CA TRP A 51 2.08 -13.03 -8.25
C TRP A 51 2.86 -12.44 -9.43
N VAL A 52 4.13 -12.05 -9.25
CA VAL A 52 4.99 -11.55 -10.33
C VAL A 52 5.16 -12.59 -11.44
N VAL A 53 5.43 -13.85 -11.08
CA VAL A 53 5.53 -14.95 -12.05
C VAL A 53 4.18 -15.22 -12.71
N GLY A 54 3.08 -15.15 -11.96
CA GLY A 54 1.73 -15.26 -12.49
C GLY A 54 1.40 -14.16 -13.51
N VAL A 55 1.77 -12.92 -13.19
CA VAL A 55 1.69 -11.73 -14.06
C VAL A 55 2.47 -12.01 -15.35
N LEU A 56 3.76 -12.33 -15.27
CA LEU A 56 4.61 -12.65 -16.43
C LEU A 56 4.04 -13.77 -17.31
N LYS A 57 3.57 -14.88 -16.72
CA LYS A 57 2.98 -15.99 -17.48
C LYS A 57 1.69 -15.60 -18.18
N THR A 58 0.84 -14.85 -17.50
CA THR A 58 -0.50 -14.52 -17.98
C THR A 58 -0.45 -13.50 -19.13
N PHE A 59 0.58 -12.66 -19.19
CA PHE A 59 0.86 -11.79 -20.34
C PHE A 59 0.89 -12.56 -21.67
N PHE A 60 1.38 -13.81 -21.66
CA PHE A 60 1.57 -14.60 -22.86
C PHE A 60 0.36 -15.51 -23.21
N CYS A 61 -0.65 -15.66 -22.34
CA CYS A 61 -1.63 -16.77 -22.47
C CYS A 61 -3.11 -16.40 -22.72
N LYS A 62 -3.45 -15.12 -23.00
CA LYS A 62 -4.81 -14.54 -23.19
C LYS A 62 -5.52 -14.12 -21.90
N LEU A 63 -6.05 -12.89 -21.91
CA LEU A 63 -6.79 -12.30 -20.80
C LEU A 63 -8.08 -11.62 -21.25
N ILE A 64 -9.11 -11.73 -20.40
CA ILE A 64 -10.38 -11.00 -20.46
C ILE A 64 -10.11 -9.51 -20.15
N HIS A 65 -10.76 -8.60 -20.89
CA HIS A 65 -10.37 -7.19 -21.13
C HIS A 65 -9.88 -6.38 -19.91
N ILE A 66 -10.58 -6.39 -18.76
CA ILE A 66 -10.22 -5.58 -17.57
C ILE A 66 -8.95 -6.09 -16.87
N SER A 67 -8.74 -7.40 -16.83
CA SER A 67 -7.54 -7.98 -16.23
C SER A 67 -6.28 -7.59 -17.00
N ARG A 68 -6.39 -7.30 -18.31
CA ARG A 68 -5.28 -6.79 -19.12
C ARG A 68 -4.88 -5.38 -18.72
N LEU A 69 -5.86 -4.48 -18.53
CA LEU A 69 -5.55 -3.10 -18.15
C LEU A 69 -4.85 -3.06 -16.79
N LYS A 70 -5.39 -3.78 -15.79
CA LYS A 70 -4.74 -3.89 -14.47
C LYS A 70 -3.32 -4.41 -14.59
N PHE A 71 -3.13 -5.49 -15.34
CA PHE A 71 -1.81 -6.05 -15.61
C PHE A 71 -0.86 -5.02 -16.25
N VAL A 72 -1.29 -4.30 -17.28
CA VAL A 72 -0.45 -3.31 -17.98
C VAL A 72 -0.08 -2.17 -17.05
N VAL A 73 -1.03 -1.67 -16.26
CA VAL A 73 -0.79 -0.61 -15.27
C VAL A 73 0.21 -1.08 -14.21
N ASP A 74 0.05 -2.29 -13.69
CA ASP A 74 0.95 -2.84 -12.67
C ASP A 74 2.38 -3.05 -13.23
N ALA A 75 2.49 -3.54 -14.47
CA ALA A 75 3.77 -3.73 -15.13
C ALA A 75 4.47 -2.39 -15.42
N LEU A 76 3.73 -1.40 -15.95
CA LEU A 76 4.26 -0.06 -16.17
C LEU A 76 4.67 0.61 -14.86
N LEU A 77 3.88 0.41 -13.79
CA LEU A 77 4.17 0.98 -12.48
C LEU A 77 5.47 0.39 -11.91
N LEU A 78 5.69 -0.93 -12.06
CA LEU A 78 6.92 -1.58 -11.66
C LEU A 78 8.14 -1.00 -12.42
N VAL A 79 8.04 -0.85 -13.74
CA VAL A 79 9.13 -0.29 -14.55
C VAL A 79 9.41 1.17 -14.18
N ALA A 80 8.37 1.98 -14.04
CA ALA A 80 8.50 3.38 -13.65
C ALA A 80 9.09 3.53 -12.23
N MET A 81 8.73 2.62 -11.31
CA MET A 81 9.33 2.55 -9.97
C MET A 81 10.83 2.27 -10.01
N ILE A 82 11.26 1.29 -10.80
CA ILE A 82 12.69 0.99 -10.95
C ILE A 82 13.42 2.21 -11.54
N ALA A 83 12.84 2.84 -12.56
CA ALA A 83 13.44 4.02 -13.19
C ALA A 83 13.59 5.19 -12.20
N VAL A 84 12.58 5.51 -11.40
CA VAL A 84 12.64 6.63 -10.43
C VAL A 84 13.61 6.34 -9.28
N MET A 85 13.68 5.09 -8.81
CA MET A 85 14.64 4.69 -7.77
C MET A 85 16.08 4.78 -8.26
N VAL A 86 16.37 4.21 -9.44
CA VAL A 86 17.73 4.21 -10.00
C VAL A 86 18.18 5.64 -10.30
N SER A 87 17.34 6.42 -10.97
CA SER A 87 17.66 7.83 -11.27
C SER A 87 17.77 8.68 -10.00
N GLY A 88 16.93 8.43 -8.98
CA GLY A 88 16.98 9.10 -7.67
C GLY A 88 18.29 8.83 -6.93
N LEU A 89 18.75 7.57 -6.94
CA LEU A 89 20.05 7.21 -6.40
C LEU A 89 21.19 7.90 -7.16
N MET A 90 21.10 8.05 -8.48
CA MET A 90 22.14 8.70 -9.29
C MET A 90 22.23 10.22 -9.09
N ILE A 91 21.15 10.88 -8.66
CA ILE A 91 21.14 12.32 -8.35
C ILE A 91 21.28 12.63 -6.86
N SER A 92 21.38 11.61 -6.01
CA SER A 92 21.44 11.77 -4.55
C SER A 92 22.70 12.52 -4.12
N ARG A 93 22.52 13.53 -3.27
CA ARG A 93 23.59 14.39 -2.75
C ARG A 93 24.04 13.99 -1.35
N VAL A 94 23.23 13.21 -0.63
CA VAL A 94 23.48 12.80 0.77
C VAL A 94 23.86 11.32 0.83
N VAL A 95 23.11 10.44 0.17
CA VAL A 95 23.32 8.99 0.26
C VAL A 95 24.58 8.55 -0.50
N LEU A 96 24.80 9.04 -1.73
CA LEU A 96 25.96 8.64 -2.52
C LEU A 96 27.31 8.95 -1.83
N PRO A 97 27.54 10.16 -1.30
CA PRO A 97 28.79 10.46 -0.59
C PRO A 97 29.00 9.61 0.67
N VAL A 98 27.93 9.28 1.40
CA VAL A 98 27.99 8.38 2.56
C VAL A 98 28.46 6.98 2.17
N LEU A 99 28.13 6.52 0.95
CA LEU A 99 28.62 5.27 0.39
C LEU A 99 30.04 5.37 -0.21
N GLY A 100 30.68 6.54 -0.12
CA GLY A 100 32.00 6.79 -0.71
C GLY A 100 31.98 6.92 -2.24
N LEU A 101 30.81 7.13 -2.83
CA LEU A 101 30.62 7.27 -4.27
C LEU A 101 30.45 8.73 -4.66
N THR A 102 31.12 9.15 -5.71
CA THR A 102 30.95 10.48 -6.31
C THR A 102 30.50 10.32 -7.76
N VAL A 103 29.25 10.63 -8.04
CA VAL A 103 28.69 10.63 -9.39
C VAL A 103 28.57 12.09 -9.86
N PRO A 104 29.10 12.45 -11.04
CA PRO A 104 28.90 13.78 -11.58
C PRO A 104 27.41 14.06 -11.76
N GLU A 105 26.96 15.24 -11.33
CA GLU A 105 25.58 15.66 -11.56
C GLU A 105 25.32 15.76 -13.06
N ASN A 106 24.43 14.91 -13.57
CA ASN A 106 24.00 14.93 -14.96
C ASN A 106 22.51 15.29 -15.04
N GLN A 107 22.17 16.25 -15.89
CA GLN A 107 20.78 16.65 -16.14
C GLN A 107 19.92 15.50 -16.68
N ASP A 108 20.51 14.53 -17.39
CA ASP A 108 19.78 13.37 -17.91
C ASP A 108 19.15 12.54 -16.77
N TRP A 109 19.89 12.33 -15.68
CA TRP A 109 19.38 11.60 -14.51
C TRP A 109 18.28 12.38 -13.81
N ARG A 110 18.41 13.70 -13.71
CA ARG A 110 17.39 14.55 -13.11
C ARG A 110 16.11 14.56 -13.93
N MET A 111 16.22 14.67 -15.25
CA MET A 111 15.09 14.59 -16.16
C MET A 111 14.41 13.22 -16.08
N LEU A 112 15.19 12.14 -16.10
CA LEU A 112 14.66 10.78 -15.96
C LEU A 112 13.94 10.60 -14.62
N HIS A 113 14.50 11.13 -13.52
CA HIS A 113 13.89 11.09 -12.20
C HIS A 113 12.56 11.84 -12.17
N THR A 114 12.49 13.08 -12.66
CA THR A 114 11.24 13.84 -12.71
C THR A 114 10.18 13.13 -13.56
N LEU A 115 10.53 12.71 -14.78
CA LEU A 115 9.58 12.04 -15.69
C LEU A 115 9.06 10.72 -15.11
N SER A 116 9.95 9.93 -14.50
CA SER A 116 9.55 8.67 -13.88
C SER A 116 8.74 8.89 -12.60
N ALA A 117 9.05 9.90 -11.78
CA ALA A 117 8.26 10.28 -10.62
C ALA A 117 6.83 10.71 -11.01
N ASP A 118 6.68 11.54 -12.04
CA ASP A 118 5.36 11.94 -12.56
C ASP A 118 4.59 10.72 -13.07
N LEU A 119 5.26 9.84 -13.82
CA LEU A 119 4.63 8.64 -14.37
C LEU A 119 4.17 7.70 -13.25
N VAL A 120 4.98 7.52 -12.22
CA VAL A 120 4.66 6.74 -11.03
C VAL A 120 3.44 7.31 -10.31
N LEU A 121 3.36 8.64 -10.14
CA LEU A 121 2.21 9.29 -9.50
C LEU A 121 0.91 8.95 -10.26
N TRP A 122 0.90 9.15 -11.57
CA TRP A 122 -0.26 8.85 -12.40
C TRP A 122 -0.61 7.36 -12.41
N LEU A 123 0.38 6.48 -12.55
CA LEU A 123 0.17 5.03 -12.55
C LEU A 123 -0.31 4.52 -11.18
N THR A 124 0.18 5.08 -10.09
CA THR A 124 -0.26 4.74 -8.73
C THR A 124 -1.72 5.16 -8.52
N ALA A 125 -2.09 6.36 -8.95
CA ALA A 125 -3.47 6.83 -8.89
C ALA A 125 -4.41 5.92 -9.71
N LEU A 126 -3.99 5.53 -10.92
CA LEU A 126 -4.75 4.62 -11.77
C LEU A 126 -4.85 3.20 -11.18
N HIS A 127 -3.73 2.67 -10.68
CA HIS A 127 -3.68 1.39 -9.97
C HIS A 127 -4.65 1.38 -8.79
N PHE A 128 -4.63 2.45 -7.97
CA PHE A 128 -5.52 2.61 -6.83
C PHE A 128 -7.00 2.66 -7.27
N ALA A 129 -7.32 3.45 -8.29
CA ALA A 129 -8.69 3.54 -8.84
C ALA A 129 -9.20 2.19 -9.37
N LEU A 130 -8.37 1.44 -10.10
CA LEU A 130 -8.69 0.09 -10.61
C LEU A 130 -8.88 -0.95 -9.50
N ASN A 131 -8.38 -0.67 -8.30
CA ASN A 131 -8.49 -1.52 -7.11
C ASN A 131 -9.47 -0.97 -6.05
N TRP A 132 -10.22 0.10 -6.36
CA TRP A 132 -11.10 0.80 -5.40
C TRP A 132 -12.07 -0.12 -4.65
N LYS A 133 -12.74 -1.05 -5.35
CA LYS A 133 -13.67 -2.00 -4.73
C LYS A 133 -13.01 -2.84 -3.64
N TRP A 134 -11.75 -3.25 -3.87
CA TRP A 134 -10.98 -4.00 -2.90
C TRP A 134 -10.57 -3.13 -1.71
N VAL A 135 -10.11 -1.90 -1.96
CA VAL A 135 -9.74 -0.93 -0.90
C VAL A 135 -10.90 -0.70 0.06
N VAL A 136 -12.10 -0.39 -0.47
CA VAL A 136 -13.30 -0.19 0.35
C VAL A 136 -13.66 -1.43 1.18
N SER A 137 -13.50 -2.62 0.61
CA SER A 137 -13.72 -3.89 1.31
C SER A 137 -12.75 -4.08 2.48
N MET A 138 -11.47 -3.76 2.30
CA MET A 138 -10.46 -3.86 3.35
C MET A 138 -10.71 -2.85 4.48
N ILE A 139 -11.05 -1.61 4.16
CA ILE A 139 -11.40 -0.58 5.15
C ILE A 139 -12.62 -1.03 5.98
N LYS A 140 -13.66 -1.54 5.33
CA LYS A 140 -14.84 -2.06 6.04
C LYS A 140 -14.48 -3.21 6.99
N ARG A 141 -13.63 -4.13 6.54
CA ARG A 141 -13.27 -5.32 7.31
C ARG A 141 -12.34 -5.03 8.49
N TYR A 142 -11.35 -4.17 8.30
CA TYR A 142 -10.27 -3.99 9.28
C TYR A 142 -10.38 -2.71 10.10
N VAL A 143 -11.17 -1.72 9.66
CA VAL A 143 -11.38 -0.47 10.39
C VAL A 143 -12.81 -0.40 10.92
N VAL A 144 -13.81 -0.53 10.05
CA VAL A 144 -15.21 -0.29 10.43
C VAL A 144 -15.78 -1.40 11.33
N ALA A 145 -15.64 -2.66 10.93
CA ALA A 145 -16.17 -3.80 11.70
C ALA A 145 -15.67 -3.88 13.16
N PRO A 146 -14.35 -3.71 13.46
CA PRO A 146 -13.90 -3.70 14.85
C PRO A 146 -14.43 -2.51 15.65
N ILE A 147 -14.49 -1.30 15.07
CA ILE A 147 -15.06 -0.11 15.73
C ILE A 147 -16.55 -0.30 16.04
N ALA A 148 -17.32 -0.83 15.09
CA ALA A 148 -18.73 -1.11 15.30
C ALA A 148 -18.94 -2.19 16.39
N SER A 149 -18.09 -3.23 16.42
CA SER A 149 -18.14 -4.25 17.47
C SER A 149 -17.80 -3.74 18.87
N LEU A 150 -16.97 -2.69 18.97
CA LEU A 150 -16.69 -1.99 20.24
C LEU A 150 -17.93 -1.25 20.74
N GLN A 151 -18.71 -0.65 19.83
CA GLN A 151 -19.97 0.04 20.15
C GLN A 151 -21.09 -0.92 20.57
N TRP A 152 -21.12 -2.17 20.08
CA TRP A 152 -22.12 -3.16 20.49
C TRP A 152 -21.76 -3.93 21.78
N ARG A 153 -20.51 -3.86 22.24
CA ARG A 153 -20.07 -4.58 23.45
C ARG A 153 -20.48 -3.87 24.75
N THR A 154 -20.97 -2.64 24.67
CA THR A 154 -21.34 -1.82 25.84
C THR A 154 -22.76 -2.07 26.35
N VAL A 155 -23.66 -2.72 25.60
CA VAL A 155 -25.03 -3.03 26.09
C VAL A 155 -25.56 -4.35 25.51
N LYS A 156 -25.33 -5.47 26.21
CA LYS A 156 -26.30 -6.58 26.20
C LYS A 156 -26.94 -6.59 27.58
N PRO A 157 -28.24 -6.24 27.72
CA PRO A 157 -28.96 -6.47 28.96
C PRO A 157 -28.91 -7.97 29.22
N GLN A 158 -28.22 -8.38 30.28
CA GLN A 158 -28.36 -9.73 30.81
C GLN A 158 -29.77 -9.82 31.37
N VAL A 159 -30.67 -10.43 30.61
CA VAL A 159 -32.01 -10.77 31.10
C VAL A 159 -31.82 -11.88 32.14
N GLN A 160 -31.73 -11.49 33.41
CA GLN A 160 -31.77 -12.44 34.51
C GLN A 160 -33.20 -12.96 34.61
N PRO A 161 -33.44 -14.29 34.53
CA PRO A 161 -34.76 -14.84 34.76
C PRO A 161 -35.15 -14.57 36.21
N ILE A 162 -36.19 -13.74 36.41
CA ILE A 162 -36.79 -13.52 37.72
C ILE A 162 -37.56 -14.79 38.07
N PRO A 163 -37.28 -15.46 39.20
CA PRO A 163 -38.10 -16.58 39.67
C PRO A 163 -39.51 -16.07 39.94
N VAL A 164 -40.49 -16.56 39.17
CA VAL A 164 -41.90 -16.30 39.44
C VAL A 164 -42.35 -17.34 40.45
N GLU A 165 -42.56 -16.91 41.70
CA GLU A 165 -43.16 -17.74 42.74
C GLU A 165 -44.63 -17.98 42.37
N ILE A 166 -44.95 -19.21 41.97
CA ILE A 166 -46.32 -19.61 41.63
C ILE A 166 -47.00 -19.96 42.95
N GLU A 167 -47.74 -19.01 43.52
CA GLU A 167 -48.60 -19.26 44.67
C GLU A 167 -49.72 -20.22 44.27
N HIS A 168 -49.56 -21.49 44.64
CA HIS A 168 -50.54 -22.53 44.38
C HIS A 168 -51.75 -22.33 45.30
N ASN A 169 -52.73 -21.58 44.80
CA ASN A 169 -54.02 -21.38 45.47
C ASN A 169 -54.77 -22.74 45.55
N ARG A 170 -54.63 -23.41 46.68
CA ARG A 170 -55.35 -24.63 47.04
C ARG A 170 -56.80 -24.25 47.37
N LYS A 171 -57.70 -24.46 46.41
CA LYS A 171 -59.16 -24.40 46.62
C LYS A 171 -59.58 -25.45 47.65
N SER A 172 -60.33 -25.04 48.68
CA SER A 172 -61.18 -25.88 49.54
C SER A 172 -62.64 -25.57 49.27
#